data_AF-A0A3M1X1B2-F1
#
_entry.id   AF-A0A3M1X1B2-F1
#
_cell.length_a   1.000
_cell.length_b   1.000
_cell.length_c   1.000
_cell.angle_alpha   90.00
_cell.angle_beta   90.00
_cell.angle_gamma   90.00
#
_symmetry.space_group_name_H-M   'P 1'
#
loop_
_entity.id
_entity.type
_entity.pdbx_description
1 polymer ?
#
loop_
_entity_poly.entity_id
_entity_poly.type
_entity_poly.pdbx_seq_one_letter_code
_entity_poly.pdbx_strand_id
1 'polypeptide(L)' 'MTHRQQAHAQHVVAGFRALVEQAGASGVTEEHWKELALLVEGAIDAALLEKLEPIADRMEALATEVRREAERVNRTA' A
#
# COMPACT_ATOMS: atom_id res chain seq x y z
N MET A 1 -3.90 9.23 0.00
CA MET A 1 -4.64 8.25 0.84
C MET A 1 -6.04 8.10 0.30
N THR A 2 -6.54 6.87 0.22
CA THR A 2 -7.92 6.58 -0.20
C THR A 2 -8.74 6.14 1.01
N HIS A 3 -10.03 6.48 1.05
CA HIS A 3 -10.95 6.05 2.12
C HIS A 3 -10.95 4.53 2.38
N ARG A 4 -10.57 3.74 1.38
CA ARG A 4 -10.54 2.28 1.45
C ARG A 4 -9.38 1.75 2.31
N GLN A 5 -8.22 2.41 2.28
CA GLN A 5 -7.04 2.04 3.07
C GLN A 5 -7.27 2.32 4.55
N GLN A 6 -7.84 3.50 4.84
CA GLN A 6 -8.22 3.90 6.19
C GLN A 6 -9.24 2.94 6.82
N ALA A 7 -10.26 2.52 6.06
CA ALA A 7 -11.24 1.54 6.53
C ALA A 7 -10.61 0.16 6.79
N HIS A 8 -9.63 -0.25 5.98
CA HIS A 8 -8.93 -1.52 6.18
C HIS A 8 -8.06 -1.50 7.43
N ALA A 9 -7.30 -0.42 7.66
CA ALA A 9 -6.49 -0.25 8.86
C ALA A 9 -7.36 -0.28 10.13
N GLN A 10 -8.50 0.41 10.13
CA GLN A 10 -9.46 0.38 11.22
C GLN A 10 -10.00 -1.04 11.50
N HIS A 11 -10.26 -1.83 10.46
CA HIS A 11 -10.72 -3.22 10.62
C HIS A 11 -9.64 -4.10 11.28
N VAL A 12 -8.38 -3.96 10.85
CA VAL A 12 -7.25 -4.69 11.45
C VAL A 12 -7.09 -4.32 12.92
N VAL A 13 -7.15 -3.03 13.25
CA VAL A 13 -7.06 -2.55 14.64
C VAL A 13 -8.23 -3.04 15.48
N ALA A 14 -9.45 -3.06 14.94
CA ALA A 14 -10.60 -3.60 15.65
C ALA A 14 -10.44 -5.09 16.00
N GLY A 15 -9.84 -5.88 15.11
CA GLY A 15 -9.51 -7.28 15.37
C GLY A 15 -8.47 -7.45 16.49
N PHE A 16 -7.39 -6.64 16.46
CA PHE A 16 -6.39 -6.64 17.53
C PHE A 16 -6.99 -6.23 18.88
N ARG A 17 -7.86 -5.21 18.88
CA ARG A 17 -8.56 -4.76 20.07
C ARG A 17 -9.41 -5.86 20.68
N ALA A 18 -10.18 -6.59 19.87
CA ALA A 18 -11.00 -7.70 20.36
C ALA A 18 -10.15 -8.80 21.03
N LEU A 19 -8.97 -9.11 20.50
CA LEU A 19 -8.06 -10.10 21.08
C LEU A 19 -7.45 -9.62 22.42
N VAL A 20 -7.09 -8.34 22.51
CA VAL A 20 -6.51 -7.73 23.71
C VAL A 20 -7.54 -7.60 24.83
N GLU A 21 -8.77 -7.22 24.49
CA GLU A 21 -9.90 -7.20 25.42
C GLU A 21 -10.23 -8.61 25.94
N GLN A 22 -10.22 -9.63 25.08
CA GLN A 22 -10.39 -11.03 25.48
C GLN A 22 -9.26 -11.54 26.40
N ALA A 23 -8.04 -11.04 26.23
CA ALA A 23 -6.90 -11.38 27.07
C ALA A 23 -6.90 -10.71 28.46
N GLY A 24 -7.87 -9.81 28.73
CA GLY A 24 -7.98 -9.11 30.01
C GLY A 24 -6.87 -8.09 30.25
N ALA A 25 -6.19 -7.63 29.19
CA ALA A 25 -5.10 -6.67 29.30
C ALA A 25 -5.65 -5.27 29.63
N SER A 26 -5.51 -4.87 30.89
CA SER A 26 -5.81 -3.50 31.34
C SER A 26 -4.63 -2.57 31.08
N GLY A 27 -4.89 -1.40 30.50
CA GLY A 27 -3.87 -0.33 30.32
C GLY A 27 -3.76 0.23 28.90
N VAL A 28 -4.48 -0.35 27.93
CA VAL A 28 -4.54 0.19 26.55
C VAL A 28 -5.67 1.21 26.44
N THR A 29 -5.32 2.47 26.18
CA THR A 29 -6.29 3.55 25.98
C THR A 29 -6.73 3.62 24.52
N GLU A 30 -7.80 4.40 24.26
CA GLU A 30 -8.22 4.72 22.89
C GLU A 30 -7.14 5.41 22.06
N GLU A 31 -6.23 6.12 22.72
CA GLU A 31 -5.12 6.80 22.05
C GLU A 31 -4.13 5.81 21.44
N HIS A 32 -3.77 4.75 22.18
CA HIS A 32 -2.93 3.67 21.66
C HIS A 32 -3.57 2.96 20.44
N TRP A 33 -4.89 2.80 20.43
CA TRP A 33 -5.59 2.20 19.28
C TRP A 33 -5.59 3.11 18.06
N LYS A 34 -5.68 4.43 18.24
CA LYS A 34 -5.53 5.40 17.16
C LYS A 34 -4.12 5.41 16.60
N GLU A 35 -3.09 5.37 17.45
CA GLU A 35 -1.70 5.26 17.01
C GLU A 35 -1.45 3.96 16.25
N LEU A 36 -1.97 2.83 16.74
CA LEU A 36 -1.88 1.56 16.02
C LEU A 36 -2.56 1.64 14.63
N ALA A 37 -3.70 2.32 14.53
CA ALA A 37 -4.38 2.49 13.24
C ALA A 37 -3.53 3.28 12.25
N LEU A 38 -2.85 4.34 12.70
CA LEU A 38 -1.92 5.11 11.88
C LEU A 38 -0.71 4.28 11.44
N LEU A 39 -0.15 3.46 12.34
CA LEU A 39 0.98 2.58 12.01
C LEU A 39 0.58 1.52 10.98
N VAL A 40 -0.58 0.89 11.16
CA VAL A 40 -1.11 -0.11 10.22
C VAL A 40 -1.41 0.53 8.87
N GLU A 41 -1.98 1.73 8.85
CA GLU A 41 -2.23 2.49 7.62
C GLU A 41 -0.92 2.79 6.87
N GLY A 42 0.10 3.31 7.57
CA GLY A 42 1.41 3.57 6.99
C GLY A 42 2.09 2.31 6.44
N ALA A 43 1.96 1.18 7.12
CA ALA A 43 2.49 -0.10 6.65
C ALA A 43 1.76 -0.60 5.38
N ILE A 44 0.44 -0.44 5.31
CA ILE A 44 -0.36 -0.79 4.12
C ILE A 44 0.06 0.08 2.93
N ASP A 45 0.22 1.39 3.14
CA ASP A 45 0.63 2.33 2.09
C ASP A 45 2.04 2.02 1.57
N ALA A 46 2.99 1.73 2.47
CA ALA A 46 4.34 1.32 2.09
C ALA A 46 4.32 0.02 1.26
N ALA A 47 3.59 -1.00 1.72
CA ALA A 47 3.46 -2.26 1.01
C ALA A 47 2.77 -2.12 -0.37
N LEU A 48 1.85 -1.17 -0.51
CA LEU A 48 1.23 -0.87 -1.80
C LEU A 48 2.23 -0.17 -2.74
N LEU A 49 3.01 0.79 -2.22
CA LEU A 49 4.04 1.48 -3.00
C LEU A 49 5.08 0.50 -3.54
N GLU A 50 5.59 -0.40 -2.70
CA GLU A 50 6.53 -1.47 -3.11
C GLU A 50 5.97 -2.36 -4.23
N LYS A 51 4.65 -2.51 -4.33
CA LYS A 51 4.01 -3.26 -5.41
C LYS A 51 3.78 -2.44 -6.68
N LEU A 52 3.59 -1.13 -6.54
CA LEU A 52 3.34 -0.23 -7.67
C LEU A 52 4.63 0.14 -8.40
N GLU A 53 5.75 0.29 -7.69
CA GLU A 53 7.06 0.61 -8.29
C GLU A 53 7.46 -0.37 -9.43
N PRO A 54 7.45 -1.70 -9.23
CA PRO A 54 7.77 -2.64 -10.32
C PRO A 54 6.81 -2.58 -11.51
N ILE A 55 5.56 -2.15 -11.28
CA ILE A 55 4.58 -1.98 -12.36
C ILE A 55 4.92 -0.74 -13.19
N ALA A 56 5.26 0.37 -12.52
CA ALA A 56 5.71 1.58 -13.18
C ALA A 56 6.98 1.33 -14.02
N ASP A 57 7.95 0.60 -13.48
CA ASP A 57 9.19 0.23 -14.19
C ASP A 57 8.88 -0.57 -15.47
N ARG A 58 7.93 -1.52 -15.40
CA ARG A 58 7.50 -2.30 -16.57
C ARG A 58 6.81 -1.43 -17.61
N MET A 59 6.03 -0.44 -17.19
CA MET A 59 5.39 0.49 -18.12
C MET A 59 6.42 1.35 -18.84
N GLU A 60 7.44 1.84 -18.13
CA GLU A 60 8.53 2.61 -18.74
C GLU A 60 9.35 1.77 -19.73
N ALA A 61 9.69 0.54 -19.35
CA ALA A 61 10.39 -0.40 -20.23
C ALA A 61 9.60 -0.63 -21.53
N LEU A 62 8.30 -0.90 -21.42
CA LEU A 62 7.43 -1.10 -22.58
C LEU A 62 7.33 0.16 -23.45
N ALA A 63 7.16 1.34 -22.84
CA ALA A 63 7.09 2.61 -23.58
C ALA A 63 8.40 2.87 -24.35
N THR A 64 9.54 2.52 -23.75
CA THR A 64 10.86 2.63 -24.37
C THR A 64 11.02 1.66 -25.54
N GLU A 65 10.54 0.43 -25.38
CA GLU A 65 10.55 -0.58 -26.45
C GLU A 65 9.71 -0.12 -27.65
N VAL A 66 8.49 0.35 -27.42
CA VAL A 66 7.60 0.87 -28.48
C VAL A 66 8.27 2.03 -29.24
N ARG A 67 8.95 2.93 -28.54
CA ARG A 67 9.68 4.03 -29.18
C ARG A 67 10.84 3.52 -30.06
N ARG A 68 11.63 2.57 -29.56
CA ARG A 68 12.74 1.97 -30.33
C ARG A 68 12.24 1.27 -31.58
N GLU A 69 11.11 0.58 -31.50
CA GLU A 69 10.47 -0.08 -32.64
C GLU A 69 9.98 0.92 -33.69
N ALA A 70 9.33 2.00 -33.26
CA ALA A 70 8.91 3.08 -34.17
C ALA A 70 10.12 3.75 -34.87
N GLU A 71 11.20 4.01 -34.13
CA GLU A 71 12.45 4.55 -34.69
C GLU A 71 13.11 3.59 -35.68
N ARG A 72 13.06 2.27 -35.41
CA ARG A 72 13.58 1.24 -36.32
C ARG A 72 12.83 1.25 -37.65
N VAL A 73 11.51 1.25 -37.61
CA VAL A 73 10.66 1.29 -38.81
C VAL A 73 10.94 2.54 -39.64
N ASN A 74 11.05 3.71 -39.00
CA ASN A 74 11.34 4.97 -39.68
C ASN A 74 12.74 5.01 -40.33
N ARG A 75 13.71 4.27 -39.79
CA ARG A 75 15.07 4.20 -40.36
C ARG A 75 15.18 3.24 -41.55
N THR A 76 14.23 2.31 -41.69
CA THR A 76 14.18 1.32 -42.78
C THR A 76 13.22 1.68 -43.91
N ALA A 77 12.48 2.79 -43.78
CA ALA A 77 11.63 3.39 -44.80
C ALA A 77 12.37 4.51 -45.55
#